data_AF-A0A9Q1E849-F1
#
_entry.id   AF-A0A9Q1E849-F1
#
_cell.length_a   1.000
_cell.length_b   1.000
_cell.length_c   1.000
_cell.angle_alpha   90.00
_cell.angle_beta   90.00
_cell.angle_gamma   90.00
#
_symmetry.space_group_name_H-M   'P 1'
#
loop_
_entity.id
_entity.type
_entity.pdbx_description
1 polymer ?
#
loop_
_entity_poly.entity_id
_entity_poly.type
_entity_poly.pdbx_seq_one_letter_code
_entity_poly.pdbx_strand_id
1 'polypeptide(L)'
;MAERFLERQPAICATLLSPEVRRTESDLCTLNETDVSNAEDTVKALKPMKDATTLMSEESNPTVCLIAPLNAQLLQNMSDTIGDSPMIHEIKHAIKADLLKRLRGHPGQKQMKRLGESAKENKCCPWWTRGRYVPLLPKEGPHCCL
;
A
#
# COMPACT_ATOMS: atom_id res chain seq x y z
N MET A 1 -8.40 -5.77 6.80
CA MET A 1 -9.14 -6.99 7.23
C MET A 1 -8.31 -8.24 6.97
N ALA A 2 -7.87 -8.50 5.73
CA ALA A 2 -7.04 -9.67 5.38
C ALA A 2 -5.75 -9.80 6.20
N GLU A 3 -4.98 -8.71 6.36
CA GLU A 3 -3.76 -8.70 7.20
C GLU A 3 -4.04 -9.15 8.65
N ARG A 4 -5.08 -8.59 9.28
CA ARG A 4 -5.51 -8.99 10.63
C ARG A 4 -6.03 -10.44 10.71
N PHE A 5 -6.58 -10.95 9.62
CA PHE A 5 -6.99 -12.35 9.54
C PHE A 5 -5.76 -13.26 9.55
N LEU A 6 -4.76 -12.97 8.69
CA LEU A 6 -3.50 -13.72 8.64
C LEU A 6 -2.77 -13.69 9.99
N GLU A 7 -2.70 -12.52 10.64
CA GLU A 7 -2.12 -12.37 11.99
C GLU A 7 -2.80 -13.26 13.04
N ARG A 8 -4.10 -13.52 12.90
CA ARG A 8 -4.91 -14.25 13.90
C ARG A 8 -5.11 -15.72 13.57
N GLN A 9 -4.77 -16.14 12.36
CA GLN A 9 -5.01 -17.51 11.88
C GLN A 9 -4.41 -18.57 12.82
N PRO A 10 -3.19 -18.42 13.38
CA PRO A 10 -2.65 -19.38 14.35
C PRO A 10 -3.50 -19.50 15.63
N ALA A 11 -3.99 -18.37 16.15
CA ALA A 11 -4.81 -18.36 17.36
C ALA A 11 -6.20 -18.97 17.11
N ILE A 12 -6.77 -18.72 15.93
CA ILE A 12 -8.04 -19.32 15.50
C ILE A 12 -7.87 -20.84 15.37
N CYS A 13 -6.82 -21.30 14.68
CA CYS A 13 -6.52 -22.73 14.54
C CYS A 13 -6.31 -23.40 15.90
N ALA A 14 -5.50 -22.80 16.79
CA ALA A 14 -5.27 -23.33 18.13
C ALA A 14 -6.57 -23.43 18.95
N THR A 15 -7.44 -22.43 18.84
CA THR A 15 -8.75 -22.43 19.49
C THR A 15 -9.61 -23.56 18.94
N LEU A 16 -9.69 -23.71 17.62
CA LEU A 16 -10.52 -24.75 16.98
C LEU A 16 -10.05 -26.18 17.27
N LEU A 17 -8.77 -26.36 17.60
CA LEU A 17 -8.19 -27.62 18.02
C LEU A 17 -8.34 -27.90 19.53
N SER A 18 -8.77 -26.92 20.34
CA SER A 18 -8.91 -27.09 21.80
C SER A 18 -10.09 -28.00 22.14
N PRO A 19 -9.96 -28.90 23.14
CA PRO A 19 -11.01 -29.86 23.52
C PRO A 19 -12.36 -29.24 23.84
N GLU A 20 -12.38 -28.02 24.36
CA GLU A 20 -13.56 -27.29 24.84
C GLU A 20 -14.46 -26.81 23.71
N VAL A 21 -13.90 -26.58 22.51
CA VAL A 21 -14.59 -26.04 21.34
C VAL A 21 -14.38 -26.91 20.09
N ARG A 22 -13.76 -28.08 20.26
CA ARG A 22 -13.38 -28.99 19.19
C ARG A 22 -14.61 -29.37 18.38
N ARG A 23 -14.65 -28.92 17.13
CA ARG A 23 -15.65 -29.33 16.15
C ARG A 23 -15.07 -30.46 15.29
N THR A 24 -15.93 -31.29 14.69
CA THR A 24 -15.47 -32.33 13.75
C THR A 24 -14.79 -31.64 12.56
N GLU A 25 -13.77 -32.24 11.93
CA GLU A 25 -13.11 -31.63 10.75
C GLU A 25 -14.11 -31.26 9.64
N SER A 26 -15.21 -32.02 9.50
CA SER A 26 -16.30 -31.74 8.57
C SER A 26 -17.09 -30.47 8.88
N ASP A 27 -17.05 -29.99 10.12
CA ASP A 27 -17.75 -28.78 10.58
C ASP A 27 -16.88 -27.52 10.45
N LEU A 28 -15.63 -27.66 9.98
CA LEU A 28 -14.59 -26.65 9.97
C LEU A 28 -14.30 -26.21 8.52
N CYS A 29 -15.09 -25.27 8.01
CA CYS A 29 -14.80 -24.65 6.72
C CYS A 29 -13.56 -23.75 6.86
N THR A 30 -12.39 -24.30 6.58
CA THR A 30 -11.11 -23.60 6.61
C THR A 30 -10.66 -23.28 5.18
N LEU A 31 -10.09 -22.10 4.99
CA LEU A 31 -9.42 -21.73 3.74
C LEU A 31 -8.32 -22.75 3.41
N ASN A 32 -8.15 -23.08 2.13
CA ASN A 32 -7.04 -23.92 1.70
C ASN A 32 -5.72 -23.12 1.63
N GLU A 33 -4.59 -23.80 1.40
CA GLU A 33 -3.28 -23.14 1.33
C GLU A 33 -3.20 -22.11 0.19
N THR A 34 -3.90 -22.34 -0.93
CA THR A 34 -3.95 -21.40 -2.06
C THR A 34 -4.68 -20.11 -1.66
N ASP A 35 -5.79 -20.21 -0.95
CA ASP A 35 -6.55 -19.07 -0.44
C ASP A 35 -5.70 -18.23 0.53
N VAL A 36 -4.95 -18.89 1.42
CA VAL A 36 -4.03 -18.22 2.36
C VAL A 36 -2.91 -17.51 1.60
N SER A 37 -2.29 -18.18 0.63
CA SER A 37 -1.22 -17.61 -0.20
C SER A 37 -1.70 -16.40 -1.00
N ASN A 38 -2.90 -16.50 -1.60
CA ASN A 38 -3.53 -15.39 -2.33
C ASN A 38 -3.82 -14.19 -1.41
N ALA A 39 -4.24 -14.45 -0.16
CA ALA A 39 -4.47 -13.39 0.82
C ALA A 39 -3.16 -12.70 1.23
N GLU A 40 -2.08 -13.45 1.44
CA GLU A 40 -0.76 -12.90 1.73
C GLU A 40 -0.25 -12.02 0.59
N ASP A 41 -0.35 -12.50 -0.65
CA ASP A 41 0.10 -11.74 -1.82
C ASP A 41 -0.75 -10.50 -2.04
N THR A 42 -2.06 -10.58 -1.78
CA THR A 42 -2.95 -9.41 -1.82
C THR A 42 -2.55 -8.37 -0.77
N VAL A 43 -2.25 -8.80 0.46
CA VAL A 43 -1.78 -7.88 1.52
C VAL A 43 -0.47 -7.22 1.14
N LYS A 44 0.47 -7.98 0.56
CA LYS A 44 1.74 -7.43 0.05
C LYS A 44 1.51 -6.42 -1.07
N ALA A 45 0.67 -6.75 -2.05
CA ALA A 45 0.38 -5.87 -3.20
C ALA A 45 -0.33 -4.57 -2.78
N LEU A 46 -1.18 -4.63 -1.75
CA LEU A 46 -1.91 -3.46 -1.25
C LEU A 46 -1.15 -2.64 -0.21
N LYS A 47 0.00 -3.12 0.29
CA LYS A 47 0.81 -2.42 1.28
C LYS A 47 1.16 -0.97 0.89
N PRO A 48 1.60 -0.67 -0.35
CA PRO A 48 1.88 0.72 -0.75
C PRO A 48 0.66 1.66 -0.64
N MET A 49 -0.56 1.16 -0.87
CA MET A 49 -1.79 1.93 -0.70
C MET A 49 -2.06 2.23 0.78
N LYS A 50 -1.88 1.23 1.64
CA LYS A 50 -2.03 1.37 3.10
C LYS A 50 -1.02 2.39 3.63
N ASP A 51 0.24 2.27 3.23
CA ASP A 51 1.32 3.16 3.68
C ASP A 51 1.06 4.61 3.24
N ALA A 52 0.70 4.81 1.96
CA ALA A 52 0.35 6.14 1.45
C ALA A 52 -0.87 6.74 2.14
N THR A 53 -1.91 5.93 2.40
CA THR A 53 -3.11 6.38 3.11
C THR A 53 -2.80 6.77 4.55
N THR A 54 -1.97 5.98 5.23
CA THR A 54 -1.55 6.25 6.61
C THR A 54 -0.79 7.56 6.68
N LEU A 55 0.21 7.75 5.81
CA LEU A 55 0.98 8.99 5.71
C LEU A 55 0.08 10.21 5.45
N MET A 56 -0.82 10.13 4.47
CA MET A 56 -1.73 11.24 4.16
C MET A 56 -2.76 11.51 5.26
N SER A 57 -3.08 10.51 6.09
CA SER A 57 -4.00 10.67 7.22
C SER A 57 -3.33 11.30 8.44
N GLU A 58 -2.02 11.12 8.58
CA GLU A 58 -1.22 11.70 9.66
C GLU A 58 -0.80 13.16 9.37
N GLU A 59 -0.73 13.54 8.10
CA GLU A 59 -0.36 14.89 7.67
C GLU A 59 -1.53 15.86 7.68
N SER A 60 -1.44 16.92 8.50
CA SER A 60 -2.53 17.90 8.65
C SER A 60 -2.65 18.88 7.47
N ASN A 61 -1.54 19.18 6.79
CA ASN A 61 -1.48 20.11 5.66
C ASN A 61 -0.57 19.56 4.55
N PRO A 62 -1.02 18.53 3.80
CA PRO A 62 -0.18 17.89 2.79
C PRO A 62 0.12 18.87 1.64
N THR A 63 1.41 19.09 1.35
CA THR A 63 1.85 19.98 0.28
C THR A 63 1.96 19.25 -1.05
N VAL A 64 1.95 19.99 -2.16
CA VAL A 64 2.09 19.42 -3.52
C VAL A 64 3.42 18.65 -3.67
N CYS A 65 4.48 19.10 -2.99
CA CYS A 65 5.79 18.44 -2.96
C CYS A 65 5.77 17.07 -2.27
N LEU A 66 4.79 16.80 -1.41
CA LEU A 66 4.58 15.49 -0.80
C LEU A 66 3.60 14.64 -1.63
N ILE A 67 2.50 15.24 -2.09
CA ILE A 67 1.43 14.55 -2.82
C ILE A 67 1.91 14.08 -4.20
N ALA A 68 2.67 14.89 -4.94
CA ALA A 68 3.09 14.55 -6.30
C ALA A 68 4.02 13.32 -6.33
N PRO A 69 5.09 13.23 -5.51
CA PRO A 69 5.93 12.03 -5.45
C PRO A 69 5.16 10.81 -4.96
N LEU A 70 4.27 10.96 -3.98
CA LEU A 70 3.49 9.84 -3.46
C LEU A 70 2.59 9.24 -4.54
N ASN A 71 1.91 10.07 -5.34
CA ASN A 71 1.11 9.61 -6.47
C ASN A 71 1.96 8.89 -7.53
N ALA A 72 3.15 9.42 -7.84
CA ALA A 72 4.06 8.77 -8.79
C ALA A 72 4.53 7.39 -8.28
N GLN A 73 4.83 7.27 -6.98
CA GLN A 73 5.20 6.01 -6.35
C GLN A 73 4.06 5.01 -6.35
N LEU A 74 2.83 5.42 -6.03
CA LEU A 74 1.67 4.53 -6.09
C LEU A 74 1.47 3.96 -7.49
N LEU A 75 1.56 4.80 -8.53
CA LEU A 75 1.47 4.34 -9.92
C LEU A 75 2.60 3.38 -10.30
N GLN A 76 3.82 3.61 -9.78
CA GLN A 76 4.95 2.72 -10.00
C GLN A 76 4.74 1.36 -9.32
N ASN A 77 4.33 1.36 -8.04
CA ASN A 77 4.10 0.14 -7.27
C ASN A 77 2.95 -0.71 -7.83
N MET A 78 1.98 -0.09 -8.49
CA MET A 78 0.86 -0.77 -9.17
C MET A 78 1.16 -1.12 -10.62
N SER A 79 2.43 -1.07 -11.03
CA SER A 79 2.85 -1.57 -12.34
C SER A 79 3.22 -3.05 -12.25
N ASP A 80 3.13 -3.73 -13.39
CA ASP A 80 3.39 -5.16 -13.48
C ASP A 80 4.81 -5.49 -13.03
N THR A 81 4.92 -6.48 -12.16
CA THR A 81 6.19 -6.96 -11.63
C THR A 81 6.42 -8.40 -12.10
N ILE A 82 7.66 -8.71 -12.46
CA ILE A 82 8.04 -10.09 -12.81
C ILE A 82 7.82 -10.97 -11.59
N GLY A 83 6.98 -12.00 -11.73
CA GLY A 83 6.63 -12.91 -10.64
C GLY A 83 5.27 -12.62 -9.98
N ASP A 84 4.54 -11.59 -10.43
CA ASP A 84 3.15 -11.41 -10.01
C ASP A 84 2.28 -12.60 -10.46
N SER A 85 1.43 -13.09 -9.56
CA SER A 85 0.40 -14.07 -9.95
C SER A 85 -0.67 -13.40 -10.83
N PRO A 86 -1.45 -14.16 -11.61
CA PRO A 86 -2.51 -13.60 -12.45
C PRO A 86 -3.51 -12.74 -11.65
N MET A 87 -3.84 -13.17 -10.43
CA MET A 87 -4.71 -12.41 -9.53
C MET A 87 -4.10 -11.06 -9.13
N ILE A 88 -2.80 -11.04 -8.80
CA ILE A 88 -2.11 -9.81 -8.39
C ILE A 88 -1.95 -8.83 -9.56
N HIS A 89 -1.72 -9.34 -10.76
CA HIS A 89 -1.73 -8.54 -11.98
C HIS A 89 -3.06 -7.81 -12.16
N GLU A 90 -4.19 -8.53 -12.07
CA GLU A 90 -5.53 -7.93 -12.19
C GLU A 90 -5.79 -6.88 -11.10
N ILE A 91 -5.40 -7.16 -9.85
CA ILE A 91 -5.53 -6.21 -8.73
C ILE A 91 -4.73 -4.93 -9.01
N LYS A 92 -3.44 -5.06 -9.35
CA LYS A 92 -2.57 -3.92 -9.65
C LYS A 92 -3.09 -3.12 -10.83
N HIS A 93 -3.52 -3.81 -11.90
CA HIS A 93 -4.06 -3.18 -13.10
C HIS A 93 -5.34 -2.39 -12.79
N ALA A 94 -6.29 -2.98 -12.07
CA ALA A 94 -7.53 -2.32 -11.68
C ALA A 94 -7.28 -1.07 -10.82
N ILE A 95 -6.37 -1.17 -9.85
CA ILE A 95 -5.99 -0.04 -8.99
C ILE A 95 -5.31 1.06 -9.81
N LYS A 96 -4.35 0.70 -10.66
CA LYS A 96 -3.63 1.67 -11.51
C LYS A 96 -4.58 2.41 -12.44
N ALA A 97 -5.54 1.70 -13.04
CA ALA A 97 -6.55 2.30 -13.90
C ALA A 97 -7.43 3.31 -13.13
N ASP A 98 -7.88 2.94 -11.92
CA ASP A 98 -8.68 3.82 -11.05
C ASP A 98 -7.88 5.05 -10.58
N LEU A 99 -6.64 4.85 -10.13
CA LEU A 99 -5.74 5.94 -9.73
C LEU A 99 -5.52 6.91 -10.89
N LEU A 100 -5.18 6.43 -12.09
CA LEU A 100 -4.99 7.29 -13.25
C LEU A 100 -6.27 8.05 -13.61
N LYS A 101 -7.45 7.46 -13.45
CA LYS A 101 -8.73 8.15 -13.66
C LYS A 101 -8.92 9.29 -12.65
N ARG A 102 -8.71 9.03 -11.36
CA ARG A 102 -8.86 10.03 -10.28
C ARG A 102 -7.85 11.17 -10.41
N LEU A 103 -6.59 10.82 -10.67
CA LEU A 103 -5.53 11.80 -10.85
C LEU A 103 -5.77 12.64 -12.10
N ARG A 104 -6.35 12.08 -13.17
CA ARG A 104 -6.75 12.79 -14.39
C ARG A 104 -7.95 13.73 -14.24
N GLY A 105 -8.77 13.57 -13.20
CA GLY A 105 -9.94 14.42 -12.94
C GLY A 105 -9.63 15.71 -12.17
N HIS A 106 -8.47 15.85 -11.53
CA HIS A 106 -8.18 16.99 -10.67
C HIS A 106 -7.57 18.18 -11.44
N PRO A 107 -8.09 19.42 -11.31
CA PRO A 107 -7.67 20.59 -12.10
C PRO A 107 -6.22 21.08 -11.85
N GLY A 108 -5.54 20.61 -10.79
CA GLY A 108 -4.13 20.95 -10.46
C GLY A 108 -3.04 20.16 -11.20
N GLN A 109 -3.41 19.26 -12.11
CA GLN A 109 -2.50 18.27 -12.71
C GLN A 109 -1.32 18.81 -13.51
N LYS A 110 -1.46 19.97 -14.17
CA LYS A 110 -0.38 20.54 -15.00
C LYS A 110 0.83 20.97 -14.16
N GLN A 111 0.62 21.25 -12.87
CA GLN A 111 1.69 21.54 -11.92
C GLN A 111 2.24 20.25 -11.30
N MET A 112 1.37 19.29 -10.97
CA MET A 112 1.77 17.99 -10.40
C MET A 112 2.67 17.18 -11.34
N LYS A 113 2.40 17.18 -12.67
CA LYS A 113 3.25 16.47 -13.65
C LYS A 113 4.66 17.07 -13.74
N ARG A 114 4.77 18.40 -13.78
CA ARG A 114 6.06 19.11 -13.83
C ARG A 114 6.88 18.93 -12.55
N LEU A 115 6.21 18.97 -11.39
CA LEU A 115 6.87 18.74 -10.11
C LEU A 115 7.27 17.26 -9.91
N GLY A 116 6.49 16.31 -10.44
CA GLY A 116 6.85 14.89 -10.46
C GLY A 116 8.06 14.57 -11.33
N GLU A 117 8.21 15.24 -12.48
CA GLU A 117 9.41 15.15 -13.32
C GLU A 117 10.63 15.79 -12.64
N SER A 118 10.47 16.94 -11.98
CA SER A 118 11.54 17.57 -11.20
C SER A 118 11.93 16.79 -9.94
N ALA A 119 10.99 16.06 -9.33
CA ALA A 119 11.25 15.14 -8.21
C ALA A 119 12.07 13.91 -8.64
N LYS A 120 11.89 13.42 -9.89
CA LYS A 120 12.77 12.39 -10.47
C LYS A 120 14.20 12.88 -10.68
N GLU A 121 14.39 14.19 -10.88
CA GLU A 121 15.69 14.83 -11.12
C GLU A 121 16.44 15.22 -9.82
N ASN A 122 15.87 14.87 -8.65
CA ASN A 122 16.62 14.69 -7.42
C ASN A 122 17.40 15.93 -6.90
N LYS A 123 16.71 17.06 -6.66
CA LYS A 123 17.31 18.22 -5.97
C LYS A 123 16.53 18.79 -4.79
N CYS A 124 15.29 18.37 -4.52
CA CYS A 124 14.47 19.02 -3.50
C CYS A 124 14.32 18.23 -2.18
N CYS A 125 14.43 16.90 -2.20
CA CYS A 125 14.23 16.08 -0.99
C CYS A 125 15.27 14.93 -0.90
N PRO A 126 16.46 15.14 -0.28
CA PRO A 126 17.50 14.10 -0.18
C PRO A 126 17.08 12.84 0.60
N TRP A 127 16.00 12.92 1.38
CA TRP A 127 15.45 11.83 2.19
C TRP A 127 14.77 10.71 1.37
N TRP A 128 14.48 10.94 0.08
CA TRP A 128 13.64 10.06 -0.74
C TRP A 128 14.41 9.05 -1.60
N THR A 129 15.72 9.22 -1.82
CA THR A 129 16.49 8.42 -2.79
C THR A 129 16.82 7.00 -2.37
N ARG A 130 16.50 6.58 -1.15
CA ARG A 130 17.05 5.35 -0.57
C ARG A 130 16.05 4.25 -0.24
N GLY A 131 14.86 4.26 -0.84
CA GLY A 131 13.93 3.11 -0.82
C GLY A 131 13.56 2.59 0.58
N ARG A 132 13.81 3.39 1.61
CA ARG A 132 13.55 3.09 3.02
C ARG A 132 12.94 4.35 3.62
N TYR A 133 11.62 4.41 3.62
CA TYR A 133 10.95 5.27 4.57
C TYR A 133 10.92 4.50 5.90
N VAL A 134 11.80 4.90 6.81
CA VAL A 134 11.80 4.41 8.19
C VAL A 134 10.81 5.29 8.96
N PRO A 135 9.73 4.72 9.53
CA PRO A 135 8.86 5.49 10.41
C PRO A 135 9.61 5.61 11.74
N LEU A 136 10.16 6.78 12.07
CA LEU A 136 10.48 7.27 13.44
C LEU A 136 11.30 8.59 13.39
N LEU A 137 10.59 9.73 13.44
CA LEU A 137 10.91 11.03 14.12
C LEU A 137 12.23 11.81 13.80
N PRO A 138 12.36 13.12 14.14
CA PRO A 138 11.42 14.03 14.80
C PRO A 138 11.00 15.26 13.98
N LYS A 139 9.92 15.88 14.47
CA LYS A 139 9.45 17.23 14.15
C LYS A 139 10.61 18.22 14.37
N GLU A 140 11.17 18.82 13.30
CA GLU A 140 11.65 20.20 13.24
C GLU A 140 12.41 20.50 11.93
N GLY A 141 11.81 21.36 11.09
CA GLY A 141 12.45 22.19 10.06
C GLY A 141 12.54 21.63 8.61
N PRO A 142 12.80 22.49 7.61
CA PRO A 142 12.37 23.88 7.41
C PRO A 142 11.09 23.94 6.55
N HIS A 143 10.43 25.09 6.50
CA HIS A 143 9.35 25.40 5.57
C HIS A 143 9.75 25.10 4.13
N CYS A 144 9.36 23.94 3.59
CA CYS A 144 9.51 23.64 2.17
C CYS A 144 8.19 23.91 1.44
N CYS A 145 8.23 24.99 0.66
CA CYS A 145 7.34 25.34 -0.45
C CYS A 145 5.92 25.77 -0.04
N LEU A 146 5.78 27.07 0.27
CA LEU A 146 4.59 27.85 -0.08
C LEU A 146 4.57 28.12 -1.59
#